data_AF-A0A7G5MRV5-F1
#
_entry.id   AF-A0A7G5MRV5-F1
#
_cell.length_a   1.000
_cell.length_b   1.000
_cell.length_c   1.000
_cell.angle_alpha   90.00
_cell.angle_beta   90.00
_cell.angle_gamma   90.00
#
_symmetry.space_group_name_H-M   'P 1'
#
loop_
_entity.id
_entity.type
_entity.pdbx_description
1 polymer ?
#
loop_
_entity_poly.entity_id
_entity_poly.type
_entity_poly.pdbx_seq_one_letter_code
_entity_poly.pdbx_strand_id
1 'polypeptide(L)'
;MVEMKECFSFRNGFDYEEFKDMCNSFKKVKLHSKMKSDLLLTDYIFCLAMRRISIDKRSILKRLAASVFNFQVRSSVIGTGKIAFIFTGNQHMRPDYLQCVENTATQAGNYTLFLIDRKSTKLSIRNIIKLPFVFIWANRLNAIVRDRWISLDVAVSVFRSVNQANFFINGIKKFRCEKVVTFCDQWSIDNALTQLAISQNYPTATLQHGNGNEIFAGFCSDYYLANSMLSKINAIQCGISEKQIVVVGPMKYAGFQFEYEKTNVLSKIGIVFDGLDNFKNNLAMLQSAHQVAEHLELKCYIRFHPSNKREEYAKYLSDTDVICDDLKEFEMIPDFYITFISTMYTDMLFKKRITFRYATQEPNMFTSLTDTTFSNADELEAVVINARENYAECLAGQIVTRQEIFGADEGVNQYQKFFKVWGES
;
A
#
# COMPACT_ATOMS: atom_id res chain seq x y z
N MET A 1 -19.96 -23.40 -8.52
CA MET A 1 -19.91 -21.97 -8.92
C MET A 1 -21.06 -21.15 -8.33
N VAL A 2 -22.30 -21.67 -8.29
CA VAL A 2 -23.43 -20.98 -7.62
C VAL A 2 -23.26 -20.98 -6.09
N GLU A 3 -22.77 -22.06 -5.48
CA GLU A 3 -22.40 -22.12 -4.04
C GLU A 3 -21.16 -21.30 -3.67
N MET A 4 -20.34 -20.92 -4.64
CA MET A 4 -19.13 -20.11 -4.43
C MET A 4 -19.47 -18.66 -4.02
N LYS A 5 -20.72 -18.24 -4.25
CA LYS A 5 -21.18 -16.87 -4.00
C LYS A 5 -21.52 -16.66 -2.52
N GLU A 6 -22.25 -17.53 -1.84
CA GLU A 6 -22.82 -17.14 -0.54
C GLU A 6 -21.80 -16.92 0.60
N CYS A 7 -20.66 -17.62 0.64
CA CYS A 7 -19.69 -17.47 1.74
C CYS A 7 -18.72 -16.29 1.58
N PHE A 8 -18.48 -15.80 0.35
CA PHE A 8 -17.48 -14.75 0.05
C PHE A 8 -17.99 -13.70 -0.94
N SER A 9 -19.31 -13.59 -1.14
CA SER A 9 -19.91 -12.53 -1.95
C SER A 9 -20.30 -11.35 -1.08
N PHE A 10 -19.82 -10.19 -1.47
CA PHE A 10 -20.22 -8.90 -0.94
C PHE A 10 -21.50 -8.46 -1.66
N ARG A 11 -22.43 -7.85 -0.92
CA ARG A 11 -23.67 -7.33 -1.50
C ARG A 11 -23.39 -5.99 -2.18
N ASN A 12 -22.82 -6.04 -3.38
CA ASN A 12 -22.46 -4.87 -4.22
C ASN A 12 -21.44 -3.91 -3.57
N GLY A 13 -20.25 -3.81 -4.16
CA GLY A 13 -19.18 -2.96 -3.62
C GLY A 13 -18.42 -3.61 -2.46
N PHE A 14 -17.35 -2.96 -2.01
CA PHE A 14 -16.49 -3.46 -0.93
C PHE A 14 -16.93 -2.83 0.40
N ASP A 15 -17.77 -3.52 1.18
CA ASP A 15 -18.16 -3.07 2.52
C ASP A 15 -17.16 -3.60 3.58
N TYR A 16 -16.52 -2.66 4.29
CA TYR A 16 -15.54 -2.97 5.33
C TYR A 16 -16.17 -3.74 6.50
N GLU A 17 -17.40 -3.41 6.91
CA GLU A 17 -18.04 -4.12 8.03
C GLU A 17 -18.44 -5.55 7.62
N GLU A 18 -18.96 -5.76 6.40
CA GLU A 18 -19.16 -7.12 5.86
C GLU A 18 -17.84 -7.91 5.81
N PHE A 19 -16.73 -7.30 5.36
CA PHE A 19 -15.42 -7.96 5.30
C PHE A 19 -14.90 -8.33 6.69
N LYS A 20 -15.02 -7.41 7.64
CA LYS A 20 -14.60 -7.58 9.03
C LYS A 20 -15.42 -8.65 9.74
N ASP A 21 -16.73 -8.69 9.52
CA ASP A 21 -17.61 -9.74 10.06
C ASP A 21 -17.27 -11.11 9.52
N MET A 22 -16.97 -11.19 8.22
CA MET A 22 -16.47 -12.42 7.62
C MET A 22 -15.13 -12.85 8.25
N CYS A 23 -14.16 -11.96 8.43
CA CYS A 23 -12.90 -12.26 9.13
C CYS A 23 -13.16 -12.72 10.58
N ASN A 24 -14.07 -12.04 11.30
CA ASN A 24 -14.45 -12.34 12.68
C ASN A 24 -15.03 -13.74 12.84
N SER A 25 -15.71 -14.28 11.82
CA SER A 25 -16.24 -15.65 11.85
C SER A 25 -15.13 -16.69 12.12
N PHE A 26 -13.90 -16.43 11.67
CA PHE A 26 -12.75 -17.32 11.83
C PHE A 26 -12.06 -17.24 13.19
N LYS A 27 -12.43 -16.31 14.09
CA LYS A 27 -11.86 -16.21 15.46
C LYS A 27 -11.98 -17.51 16.26
N LYS A 28 -13.04 -18.27 16.00
CA LYS A 28 -13.34 -19.55 16.68
C LYS A 28 -12.53 -20.72 16.12
N VAL A 29 -11.92 -20.58 14.94
CA VAL A 29 -11.09 -21.61 14.32
C VAL A 29 -9.69 -21.50 14.88
N LYS A 30 -9.22 -22.56 15.53
CA LYS A 30 -7.83 -22.64 15.98
C LYS A 30 -6.99 -23.39 14.96
N LEU A 31 -6.27 -22.68 14.09
CA LEU A 31 -5.31 -23.30 13.17
C LEU A 31 -3.97 -23.53 13.88
N HIS A 32 -3.36 -22.46 14.40
CA HIS A 32 -2.06 -22.55 15.08
C HIS A 32 -2.20 -22.14 16.55
N SER A 33 -1.39 -22.73 17.44
CA SER A 33 -1.52 -22.48 18.89
C SER A 33 -1.11 -21.08 19.31
N LYS A 34 -0.23 -20.43 18.54
CA LYS A 34 0.34 -19.10 18.81
C LYS A 34 -0.19 -17.99 17.90
N MET A 35 -1.17 -18.27 17.04
CA MET A 35 -1.67 -17.29 16.08
C MET A 35 -3.19 -17.19 16.13
N LYS A 36 -3.68 -15.97 15.96
CA LYS A 36 -5.06 -15.61 15.70
C LYS A 36 -5.37 -15.92 14.24
N SER A 37 -6.32 -16.83 14.02
CA SER A 37 -6.61 -17.34 12.68
C SER A 37 -7.41 -16.36 11.84
N ASP A 38 -8.23 -15.53 12.47
CA ASP A 38 -8.94 -14.41 11.84
C ASP A 38 -7.98 -13.44 11.14
N LEU A 39 -6.91 -13.01 11.84
CA LEU A 39 -5.91 -12.09 11.26
C LEU A 39 -5.08 -12.74 10.14
N LEU A 40 -4.73 -14.02 10.33
CA LEU A 40 -3.91 -14.76 9.37
C LEU A 40 -4.63 -15.03 8.05
N LEU A 41 -5.96 -15.05 8.07
CA LEU A 41 -6.81 -15.37 6.94
C LEU A 41 -7.27 -14.14 6.16
N THR A 42 -7.11 -12.93 6.71
CA THR A 42 -7.59 -11.68 6.11
C THR A 42 -7.20 -11.52 4.63
N ASP A 43 -5.91 -11.68 4.30
CA ASP A 43 -5.41 -11.56 2.92
C ASP A 43 -6.00 -12.62 1.98
N TYR A 44 -6.17 -13.85 2.45
CA TYR A 44 -6.80 -14.90 1.66
C TYR A 44 -8.27 -14.58 1.37
N ILE A 45 -9.01 -14.18 2.41
CA ILE A 45 -10.43 -13.81 2.32
C ILE A 45 -10.60 -12.65 1.32
N PHE A 46 -9.75 -11.62 1.43
CA PHE A 46 -9.71 -10.48 0.51
C PHE A 46 -9.45 -10.91 -0.93
N CYS A 47 -8.39 -11.70 -1.16
CA CYS A 47 -8.04 -12.14 -2.50
C CYS A 47 -9.12 -13.03 -3.13
N LEU A 48 -9.81 -13.84 -2.35
CA LEU A 48 -10.90 -14.68 -2.82
C LEU A 48 -12.14 -13.84 -3.18
N ALA A 49 -12.52 -12.89 -2.33
CA ALA A 49 -13.58 -11.92 -2.56
C ALA A 49 -13.40 -11.15 -3.87
N MET A 50 -12.17 -10.68 -4.10
CA MET A 50 -11.77 -9.93 -5.29
C MET A 50 -11.54 -10.82 -6.52
N ARG A 51 -11.78 -12.14 -6.41
CA ARG A 51 -11.52 -13.13 -7.47
C ARG A 51 -10.08 -13.08 -8.01
N ARG A 52 -9.13 -12.64 -7.18
CA ARG A 52 -7.70 -12.58 -7.50
C ARG A 52 -7.02 -13.95 -7.40
N ILE A 53 -7.71 -14.93 -6.80
CA ILE A 53 -7.25 -16.32 -6.71
C ILE A 53 -8.33 -17.21 -7.34
N SER A 54 -7.89 -18.11 -8.23
CA SER A 54 -8.74 -19.17 -8.77
C SER A 54 -8.63 -20.45 -7.92
N ILE A 55 -9.79 -21.01 -7.58
CA ILE A 55 -9.90 -22.29 -6.88
C ILE A 55 -9.92 -23.41 -7.92
N ASP A 56 -8.75 -23.72 -8.44
CA ASP A 56 -8.54 -24.88 -9.32
C ASP A 56 -7.95 -26.05 -8.52
N LYS A 57 -8.63 -27.21 -8.55
CA LYS A 57 -8.25 -28.41 -7.79
C LYS A 57 -6.82 -28.86 -8.12
N ARG A 58 -6.42 -28.80 -9.39
CA ARG A 58 -5.06 -29.18 -9.82
C ARG A 58 -4.03 -28.22 -9.23
N SER A 59 -4.32 -26.93 -9.20
CA SER A 59 -3.47 -25.90 -8.61
C SER A 59 -3.36 -26.05 -7.08
N ILE A 60 -4.44 -26.39 -6.39
CA ILE A 60 -4.43 -26.68 -4.94
C ILE A 60 -3.50 -27.86 -4.64
N LEU A 61 -3.64 -28.97 -5.38
CA LEU A 61 -2.78 -30.15 -5.19
C LEU A 61 -1.31 -29.84 -5.48
N LYS A 62 -1.01 -29.03 -6.50
CA LYS A 62 0.35 -28.53 -6.75
C LYS A 62 0.87 -27.68 -5.59
N ARG A 63 0.06 -26.78 -5.04
CA ARG A 63 0.44 -25.96 -3.86
C ARG A 63 0.67 -26.81 -2.62
N LEU A 64 -0.16 -27.84 -2.41
CA LEU A 64 -0.02 -28.82 -1.33
C LEU A 64 1.30 -29.58 -1.48
N ALA A 65 1.58 -30.15 -2.65
CA ALA A 65 2.84 -30.83 -2.92
C ALA A 65 4.05 -29.88 -2.70
N ALA A 66 3.95 -28.64 -3.17
CA ALA A 66 5.00 -27.64 -2.98
C ALA A 66 5.14 -27.14 -1.52
N SER A 67 4.24 -27.52 -0.59
CA SER A 67 4.29 -27.10 0.82
C SER A 67 5.43 -27.74 1.62
N VAL A 68 6.01 -28.83 1.09
CA VAL A 68 7.20 -29.46 1.69
C VAL A 68 8.48 -28.66 1.45
N PHE A 69 8.42 -27.65 0.58
CA PHE A 69 9.53 -26.75 0.28
C PHE A 69 9.32 -25.38 0.93
N ASN A 70 10.40 -24.78 1.39
CA ASN A 70 10.44 -23.36 1.72
C ASN A 70 11.21 -22.60 0.64
N PHE A 71 10.85 -21.35 0.40
CA PHE A 71 11.72 -20.46 -0.37
C PHE A 71 12.94 -20.10 0.49
N GLN A 72 14.10 -20.03 -0.16
CA GLN A 72 15.29 -19.55 0.52
C GLN A 72 15.15 -18.06 0.84
N VAL A 73 15.86 -17.61 1.88
CA VAL A 73 15.90 -16.20 2.27
C VAL A 73 17.34 -15.72 2.14
N ARG A 74 17.51 -14.64 1.41
CA ARG A 74 18.78 -13.90 1.31
C ARG A 74 18.79 -12.82 2.37
N SER A 75 19.95 -12.53 2.91
CA SER A 75 20.11 -11.53 3.95
C SER A 75 21.33 -10.64 3.69
N SER A 76 21.18 -9.33 3.90
CA SER A 76 22.29 -8.37 3.94
C SER A 76 22.27 -7.63 5.28
N VAL A 77 23.45 -7.30 5.81
CA VAL A 77 23.62 -6.68 7.13
C VAL A 77 24.35 -5.35 6.97
N ILE A 78 23.82 -4.31 7.61
CA ILE A 78 24.43 -2.98 7.72
C ILE A 78 24.54 -2.61 9.22
N GLY A 79 25.70 -2.12 9.63
CA GLY A 79 25.98 -1.84 11.04
C GLY A 79 25.98 -3.12 11.89
N THR A 80 25.38 -3.04 13.09
CA THR A 80 25.23 -4.21 13.99
C THR A 80 24.08 -5.15 13.59
N GLY A 81 23.25 -4.79 12.62
CA GLY A 81 22.16 -5.62 12.12
C GLY A 81 20.93 -5.79 13.03
N LYS A 82 20.75 -4.93 14.03
CA LYS A 82 19.75 -5.13 15.11
C LYS A 82 18.29 -5.09 14.66
N ILE A 83 17.94 -4.32 13.62
CA ILE A 83 16.55 -4.21 13.15
C ILE A 83 16.38 -5.09 11.91
N ALA A 84 15.51 -6.09 11.98
CA ALA A 84 15.20 -6.96 10.85
C ALA A 84 14.15 -6.32 9.95
N PHE A 85 14.51 -5.94 8.73
CA PHE A 85 13.56 -5.52 7.68
C PHE A 85 13.23 -6.73 6.82
N ILE A 86 11.94 -7.01 6.65
CA ILE A 86 11.47 -8.21 5.97
C ILE A 86 10.69 -7.82 4.71
N PHE A 87 11.12 -8.36 3.58
CA PHE A 87 10.36 -8.27 2.33
C PHE A 87 10.06 -9.67 1.78
N THR A 88 8.78 -10.04 1.79
CA THR A 88 8.28 -11.32 1.26
C THR A 88 7.67 -11.20 -0.13
N GLY A 89 7.62 -9.99 -0.69
CA GLY A 89 7.18 -9.75 -2.06
C GLY A 89 8.11 -10.37 -3.10
N ASN A 90 7.66 -10.42 -4.36
CA ASN A 90 8.53 -10.85 -5.46
C ASN A 90 9.39 -9.66 -5.92
N GLN A 91 10.61 -9.56 -5.41
CA GLN A 91 11.57 -8.49 -5.75
C GLN A 91 11.84 -8.32 -7.25
N HIS A 92 11.72 -9.38 -8.05
CA HIS A 92 11.95 -9.30 -9.49
C HIS A 92 10.75 -8.71 -10.24
N MET A 93 9.54 -8.88 -9.70
CA MET A 93 8.32 -8.35 -10.30
C MET A 93 7.95 -6.99 -9.74
N ARG A 94 8.36 -6.68 -8.51
CA ARG A 94 8.09 -5.42 -7.80
C ARG A 94 9.37 -4.81 -7.23
N PRO A 95 10.32 -4.39 -8.10
CA PRO A 95 11.54 -3.72 -7.67
C PRO A 95 11.24 -2.38 -6.98
N ASP A 96 10.13 -1.73 -7.33
CA ASP A 96 9.63 -0.51 -6.70
C ASP A 96 9.33 -0.68 -5.20
N TYR A 97 8.78 -1.84 -4.81
CA TYR A 97 8.51 -2.16 -3.42
C TYR A 97 9.77 -2.50 -2.63
N LEU A 98 10.71 -3.20 -3.26
CA LEU A 98 12.02 -3.44 -2.64
C LEU A 98 12.71 -2.10 -2.35
N GLN A 99 12.70 -1.17 -3.31
CA GLN A 99 13.28 0.16 -3.13
C GLN A 99 12.65 0.90 -1.94
N CYS A 100 11.33 0.79 -1.75
CA CYS A 100 10.65 1.40 -0.60
C CYS A 100 11.15 0.84 0.75
N VAL A 101 11.32 -0.48 0.83
CA VAL A 101 11.87 -1.15 2.03
C VAL A 101 13.31 -0.71 2.26
N GLU A 102 14.12 -0.66 1.20
CA GLU A 102 15.53 -0.25 1.28
C GLU A 102 15.67 1.21 1.73
N ASN A 103 14.92 2.14 1.12
CA ASN A 103 14.90 3.55 1.51
C ASN A 103 14.59 3.71 3.00
N THR A 104 13.60 2.95 3.48
CA THR A 104 13.20 2.94 4.89
C THR A 104 14.26 2.34 5.80
N ALA A 105 14.83 1.19 5.41
CA ALA A 105 15.86 0.50 6.18
C ALA A 105 17.12 1.35 6.34
N THR A 106 17.52 2.10 5.30
CA THR A 106 18.65 3.04 5.38
C THR A 106 18.43 4.12 6.44
N GLN A 107 17.19 4.54 6.70
CA GLN A 107 16.90 5.52 7.76
C GLN A 107 17.18 4.99 9.17
N ALA A 108 17.18 3.67 9.36
CA ALA A 108 17.54 3.04 10.63
C ALA A 108 19.06 2.98 10.87
N GLY A 109 19.88 3.03 9.81
CA GLY A 109 21.36 3.00 9.86
C GLY A 109 21.99 1.70 10.39
N ASN A 110 21.19 0.77 10.94
CA ASN A 110 21.64 -0.42 11.63
C ASN A 110 20.61 -1.55 11.48
N TYR A 111 20.71 -2.33 10.41
CA TYR A 111 19.65 -3.25 10.02
C TYR A 111 20.17 -4.53 9.34
N THR A 112 19.33 -5.56 9.41
CA THR A 112 19.46 -6.75 8.58
C THR A 112 18.25 -6.80 7.64
N LEU A 113 18.48 -6.77 6.33
CA LEU A 113 17.43 -6.90 5.32
C LEU A 113 17.29 -8.36 4.92
N PHE A 114 16.10 -8.92 5.05
CA PHE A 114 15.76 -10.28 4.65
C PHE A 114 14.82 -10.28 3.45
N LEU A 115 15.25 -10.96 2.38
CA LEU A 115 14.54 -11.02 1.10
C LEU A 115 14.20 -12.47 0.76
N ILE A 116 12.94 -12.74 0.41
CA ILE A 116 12.55 -14.07 -0.08
C ILE A 116 13.07 -14.29 -1.52
N ASP A 117 13.79 -15.38 -1.73
CA ASP A 117 14.23 -15.79 -3.07
C ASP A 117 13.17 -16.72 -3.69
N ARG A 118 12.28 -16.14 -4.48
CA ARG A 118 11.20 -16.89 -5.13
C ARG A 118 11.67 -17.81 -6.26
N LYS A 119 12.95 -17.75 -6.65
CA LYS A 119 13.56 -18.66 -7.63
C LYS A 119 14.25 -19.86 -7.00
N SER A 120 14.49 -19.82 -5.68
CA SER A 120 15.25 -20.84 -4.96
C SER A 120 14.42 -21.47 -3.86
N THR A 121 14.25 -22.79 -3.90
CA THR A 121 13.53 -23.55 -2.88
C THR A 121 14.43 -24.57 -2.20
N LYS A 122 14.06 -24.96 -0.98
CA LYS A 122 14.76 -26.01 -0.23
C LYS A 122 13.73 -26.94 0.41
N LEU A 123 13.94 -28.24 0.23
CA LEU A 123 13.12 -29.28 0.86
C LEU A 123 13.26 -29.20 2.38
N SER A 124 12.14 -29.28 3.09
CA SER A 124 12.07 -29.26 4.55
C SER A 124 11.43 -30.54 5.07
N ILE A 125 12.24 -31.42 5.67
CA ILE A 125 11.77 -32.64 6.32
C ILE A 125 10.74 -32.31 7.42
N ARG A 126 10.95 -31.19 8.14
CA ARG A 126 10.00 -30.70 9.15
C ARG A 126 8.64 -30.39 8.55
N ASN A 127 8.59 -29.85 7.33
CA ASN A 127 7.33 -29.56 6.65
C ASN A 127 6.62 -30.86 6.23
N ILE A 128 7.37 -31.88 5.78
CA ILE A 128 6.82 -33.20 5.45
C ILE A 128 6.12 -33.80 6.67
N ILE A 129 6.81 -33.82 7.82
CA ILE A 129 6.26 -34.37 9.07
C ILE A 129 5.00 -33.62 9.51
N LYS A 130 4.95 -32.31 9.30
CA LYS A 130 3.81 -31.45 9.69
C LYS A 130 2.69 -31.40 8.64
N LEU A 131 2.88 -31.96 7.45
CA LEU A 131 1.89 -31.91 6.37
C LEU A 131 0.50 -32.43 6.77
N PRO A 132 0.34 -33.46 7.62
CA PRO A 132 -0.97 -33.90 8.10
C PRO A 132 -1.80 -32.82 8.80
N PHE A 133 -1.17 -31.79 9.39
CA PHE A 133 -1.89 -30.67 10.00
C PHE A 133 -2.73 -29.89 8.99
N VAL A 134 -2.34 -29.87 7.70
CA VAL A 134 -3.11 -29.22 6.65
C VAL A 134 -4.52 -29.81 6.56
N PHE A 135 -4.66 -31.13 6.64
CA PHE A 135 -5.97 -31.78 6.56
C PHE A 135 -6.80 -31.55 7.84
N ILE A 136 -6.16 -31.51 9.01
CA ILE A 136 -6.83 -31.16 10.27
C ILE A 136 -7.37 -29.72 10.19
N TRP A 137 -6.56 -28.80 9.70
CA TRP A 137 -6.94 -27.40 9.50
C TRP A 137 -8.05 -27.24 8.46
N ALA A 138 -7.95 -27.93 7.34
CA ALA A 138 -8.99 -27.94 6.32
C ALA A 138 -10.34 -28.42 6.89
N ASN A 139 -10.35 -29.48 7.69
CA ASN A 139 -11.57 -29.96 8.34
C ASN A 139 -12.16 -28.95 9.32
N ARG A 140 -11.32 -28.26 10.10
CA ARG A 140 -11.77 -27.19 11.02
C ARG A 140 -12.35 -25.99 10.26
N LEU A 141 -11.70 -25.58 9.18
CA LEU A 141 -12.16 -24.48 8.32
C LEU A 141 -13.47 -24.82 7.62
N ASN A 142 -13.65 -26.08 7.22
CA ASN A 142 -14.85 -26.54 6.53
C ASN A 142 -16.12 -26.41 7.38
N ALA A 143 -16.01 -26.34 8.72
CA ALA A 143 -17.14 -26.06 9.59
C ALA A 143 -17.74 -24.66 9.36
N ILE A 144 -16.94 -23.71 8.87
CA ILE A 144 -17.35 -22.33 8.57
C ILE A 144 -17.53 -22.13 7.08
N VAL A 145 -16.51 -22.49 6.29
CA VAL A 145 -16.45 -22.26 4.84
C VAL A 145 -17.44 -23.12 4.06
N ARG A 146 -17.77 -24.31 4.59
CA ARG A 146 -18.69 -25.30 3.96
C ARG A 146 -18.31 -25.74 2.54
N ASP A 147 -17.09 -25.48 2.10
CA ASP A 147 -16.49 -26.00 0.87
C ASP A 147 -15.13 -26.64 1.20
N ARG A 148 -14.99 -27.94 0.89
CA ARG A 148 -13.79 -28.72 1.21
C ARG A 148 -12.56 -28.29 0.43
N TRP A 149 -12.72 -27.86 -0.82
CA TRP A 149 -11.59 -27.45 -1.67
C TRP A 149 -11.09 -26.07 -1.27
N ILE A 150 -12.00 -25.14 -0.96
CA ILE A 150 -11.63 -23.83 -0.42
C ILE A 150 -10.95 -24.00 0.94
N SER A 151 -11.53 -24.80 1.83
CA SER A 151 -10.95 -25.06 3.15
C SER A 151 -9.56 -25.68 3.06
N LEU A 152 -9.34 -26.60 2.11
CA LEU A 152 -8.04 -27.18 1.85
C LEU A 152 -7.05 -26.13 1.33
N ASP A 153 -7.47 -25.29 0.38
CA ASP A 153 -6.60 -24.25 -0.19
C ASP A 153 -6.19 -23.19 0.84
N VAL A 154 -7.14 -22.77 1.68
CA VAL A 154 -6.90 -21.91 2.84
C VAL A 154 -5.87 -22.56 3.77
N ALA A 155 -6.09 -23.82 4.15
CA ALA A 155 -5.19 -24.54 5.05
C ALA A 155 -3.77 -24.68 4.47
N VAL A 156 -3.65 -24.97 3.17
CA VAL A 156 -2.37 -25.02 2.45
C VAL A 156 -1.67 -23.66 2.48
N SER A 157 -2.41 -22.58 2.21
CA SER A 157 -1.87 -21.21 2.18
C SER A 157 -1.36 -20.79 3.56
N VAL A 158 -2.14 -21.06 4.61
CA VAL A 158 -1.74 -20.82 6.01
C VAL A 158 -0.51 -21.63 6.37
N PHE A 159 -0.48 -22.92 6.05
CA PHE A 159 0.63 -23.81 6.36
C PHE A 159 1.95 -23.35 5.71
N ARG A 160 1.90 -22.97 4.44
CA ARG A 160 3.07 -22.41 3.73
C ARG A 160 3.54 -21.12 4.37
N SER A 161 2.62 -20.22 4.71
CA SER A 161 2.94 -18.94 5.33
C SER A 161 3.58 -19.10 6.70
N VAL A 162 3.03 -19.98 7.54
CA VAL A 162 3.58 -20.33 8.86
C VAL A 162 4.97 -20.94 8.74
N ASN A 163 5.20 -21.86 7.80
CA ASN A 163 6.51 -22.49 7.63
C ASN A 163 7.56 -21.50 7.11
N GLN A 164 7.18 -20.64 6.16
CA GLN A 164 8.08 -19.59 5.67
C GLN A 164 8.39 -18.56 6.77
N ALA A 165 7.39 -18.15 7.55
CA ALA A 165 7.58 -17.26 8.70
C ALA A 165 8.53 -17.86 9.76
N ASN A 166 8.41 -19.15 10.07
CA ASN A 166 9.37 -19.84 10.96
C ASN A 166 10.80 -19.81 10.39
N PHE A 167 10.97 -19.86 9.07
CA PHE A 167 12.27 -19.74 8.43
C PHE A 167 12.88 -18.34 8.68
N PHE A 168 12.09 -17.27 8.52
CA PHE A 168 12.51 -15.91 8.87
C PHE A 168 12.87 -15.75 10.34
N ILE A 169 12.06 -16.29 11.27
CA ILE A 169 12.37 -16.27 12.72
C ILE A 169 13.74 -16.89 13.02
N ASN A 170 14.10 -17.98 12.37
CA ASN A 170 15.42 -18.58 12.56
C ASN A 170 16.54 -17.68 12.02
N GLY A 171 16.29 -16.96 10.93
CA GLY A 171 17.17 -15.92 10.41
C GLY A 171 17.36 -14.77 11.41
N ILE A 172 16.26 -14.20 11.91
CA ILE A 172 16.22 -13.13 12.92
C ILE A 172 17.07 -13.53 14.15
N LYS A 173 16.89 -14.75 14.66
CA LYS A 173 17.70 -15.29 15.77
C LYS A 173 19.17 -15.43 15.42
N LYS A 174 19.48 -15.98 14.24
CA LYS A 174 20.86 -16.20 13.78
C LYS A 174 21.63 -14.87 13.70
N PHE A 175 20.99 -13.82 13.18
CA PHE A 175 21.57 -12.49 13.05
C PHE A 175 21.44 -11.64 14.32
N ARG A 176 20.86 -12.20 15.40
CA ARG A 176 20.65 -11.51 16.69
C ARG A 176 19.92 -10.18 16.52
N CYS A 177 18.97 -10.14 15.58
CA CYS A 177 18.08 -8.99 15.47
C CYS A 177 17.23 -8.89 16.75
N GLU A 178 16.92 -7.68 17.16
CA GLU A 178 16.16 -7.36 18.38
C GLU A 178 14.75 -6.88 18.05
N LYS A 179 14.52 -6.39 16.83
CA LYS A 179 13.27 -5.76 16.37
C LYS A 179 12.91 -6.24 14.97
N VAL A 180 11.62 -6.27 14.63
CA VAL A 180 11.12 -6.75 13.34
C VAL A 180 10.25 -5.71 12.66
N VAL A 181 10.60 -5.37 11.42
CA VAL A 181 9.82 -4.50 10.54
C VAL A 181 9.38 -5.31 9.33
N THR A 182 8.07 -5.48 9.16
CA THR A 182 7.50 -6.12 7.95
C THR A 182 7.09 -5.09 6.93
N PHE A 183 7.06 -5.48 5.66
CA PHE A 183 6.62 -4.59 4.60
C PHE A 183 5.11 -4.35 4.63
N CYS A 184 4.32 -5.39 4.93
CA CYS A 184 2.88 -5.26 5.08
C CYS A 184 2.33 -6.47 5.85
N ASP A 185 2.04 -6.32 7.14
CA ASP A 185 1.63 -7.41 8.04
C ASP A 185 0.23 -7.98 7.74
N GLN A 186 -0.47 -7.51 6.71
CA GLN A 186 -1.63 -8.24 6.18
C GLN A 186 -1.24 -9.39 5.29
N TRP A 187 -0.12 -9.30 4.56
CA TRP A 187 0.28 -10.36 3.66
C TRP A 187 0.52 -11.62 4.47
N SER A 188 -0.06 -12.73 4.03
CA SER A 188 -0.11 -13.97 4.82
C SER A 188 1.22 -14.41 5.46
N ILE A 189 2.36 -14.24 4.77
CA ILE A 189 3.70 -14.56 5.31
C ILE A 189 4.13 -13.53 6.37
N ASP A 190 3.99 -12.23 6.08
CA ASP A 190 4.33 -11.12 6.98
C ASP A 190 3.47 -11.16 8.24
N ASN A 191 2.17 -11.47 8.10
CA ASN A 191 1.24 -11.65 9.20
C ASN A 191 1.68 -12.81 10.12
N ALA A 192 1.91 -13.99 9.54
CA ALA A 192 2.39 -15.15 10.29
C ALA A 192 3.72 -14.86 11.01
N LEU A 193 4.62 -14.13 10.35
CA LEU A 193 5.90 -13.73 10.92
C LEU A 193 5.72 -12.78 12.10
N THR A 194 4.89 -11.75 11.94
CA THR A 194 4.61 -10.75 12.96
C THR A 194 3.99 -11.40 14.21
N GLN A 195 2.97 -12.26 14.03
CA GLN A 195 2.38 -13.00 15.16
C GLN A 195 3.39 -13.92 15.86
N LEU A 196 4.29 -14.58 15.13
CA LEU A 196 5.37 -15.38 15.73
C LEU A 196 6.40 -14.53 16.47
N ALA A 197 6.74 -13.36 15.93
CA ALA A 197 7.68 -12.42 16.52
C ALA A 197 7.12 -11.88 17.85
N ILE A 198 5.87 -11.44 17.88
CA ILE A 198 5.15 -11.03 19.09
C ILE A 198 5.12 -12.15 20.13
N SER A 199 4.81 -13.39 19.72
CA SER A 199 4.81 -14.55 20.63
C SER A 199 6.19 -14.90 21.21
N GLN A 200 7.25 -14.26 20.69
CA GLN A 200 8.64 -14.38 21.13
C GLN A 200 9.19 -13.07 21.68
N ASN A 201 8.32 -12.10 21.99
CA ASN A 201 8.64 -10.80 22.58
C ASN A 201 9.58 -9.92 21.73
N TYR A 202 9.53 -10.04 20.40
CA TYR A 202 10.14 -9.04 19.53
C TYR A 202 9.19 -7.85 19.40
N PRO A 203 9.67 -6.61 19.60
CA PRO A 203 8.95 -5.43 19.13
C PRO A 203 8.77 -5.48 17.61
N THR A 204 7.56 -5.15 17.16
CA THR A 204 7.15 -5.24 15.76
C THR A 204 6.62 -3.92 15.22
N ALA A 205 6.95 -3.62 13.97
CA ALA A 205 6.35 -2.54 13.21
C ALA A 205 6.02 -3.02 11.79
N THR A 206 5.03 -2.41 11.15
CA THR A 206 4.70 -2.68 9.75
C THR A 206 4.67 -1.41 8.91
N LEU A 207 5.20 -1.49 7.69
CA LEU A 207 5.12 -0.43 6.70
C LEU A 207 3.74 -0.42 6.01
N GLN A 208 3.37 0.72 5.45
CA GLN A 208 2.10 0.88 4.75
C GLN A 208 2.25 0.63 3.25
N HIS A 209 1.49 -0.33 2.73
CA HIS A 209 1.43 -0.68 1.32
C HIS A 209 0.33 0.03 0.51
N GLY A 210 -0.75 0.46 1.17
CA GLY A 210 -1.91 1.06 0.52
C GLY A 210 -2.79 1.80 1.54
N ASN A 211 -3.80 2.51 1.03
CA ASN A 211 -4.65 3.40 1.83
C ASN A 211 -6.09 2.89 2.02
N GLY A 212 -6.43 1.71 1.48
CA GLY A 212 -7.76 1.12 1.60
C GLY A 212 -8.07 0.62 3.01
N ASN A 213 -9.32 0.70 3.45
CA ASN A 213 -9.72 0.35 4.81
C ASN A 213 -9.60 -1.17 5.10
N GLU A 214 -9.71 -2.00 4.07
CA GLU A 214 -9.52 -3.45 4.12
C GLU A 214 -8.14 -3.88 4.65
N ILE A 215 -7.16 -3.00 4.48
CA ILE A 215 -5.77 -3.19 4.90
C ILE A 215 -5.73 -3.34 6.43
N PHE A 216 -6.63 -2.72 7.19
CA PHE A 216 -6.53 -2.72 8.65
C PHE A 216 -7.04 -3.99 9.34
N ALA A 217 -7.83 -4.83 8.67
CA ALA A 217 -8.44 -6.01 9.32
C ALA A 217 -7.41 -7.09 9.71
N GLY A 218 -6.26 -7.14 9.02
CA GLY A 218 -5.19 -8.10 9.26
C GLY A 218 -4.07 -7.57 10.17
N PHE A 219 -4.15 -6.32 10.59
CA PHE A 219 -3.10 -5.65 11.36
C PHE A 219 -2.84 -6.38 12.68
N CYS A 220 -1.57 -6.62 12.98
CA CYS A 220 -1.18 -7.28 14.23
C CYS A 220 0.11 -6.77 14.88
N SER A 221 0.85 -5.87 14.21
CA SER A 221 2.09 -5.30 14.74
C SER A 221 1.87 -4.41 15.98
N ASP A 222 2.93 -4.18 16.76
CA ASP A 222 2.89 -3.21 17.86
C ASP A 222 2.71 -1.79 17.32
N TYR A 223 3.38 -1.48 16.19
CA TYR A 223 3.30 -0.20 15.50
C TYR A 223 2.88 -0.31 14.03
N TYR A 224 1.95 0.57 13.61
CA TYR A 224 1.59 0.84 12.23
C TYR A 224 2.28 2.14 11.77
N LEU A 225 3.15 2.03 10.77
CA LEU A 225 3.90 3.16 10.21
C LEU A 225 3.12 3.77 9.05
N ALA A 226 2.25 4.73 9.39
CA ALA A 226 1.33 5.38 8.47
C ALA A 226 2.04 6.41 7.57
N ASN A 227 1.66 6.45 6.30
CA ASN A 227 2.20 7.38 5.31
C ASN A 227 1.62 8.79 5.42
N SER A 228 0.51 8.97 6.13
CA SER A 228 -0.25 10.21 6.22
C SER A 228 -1.19 10.21 7.42
N MET A 229 -1.63 11.40 7.81
CA MET A 229 -2.72 11.65 8.76
C MET A 229 -4.04 11.05 8.28
N LEU A 230 -4.32 11.08 6.96
CA LEU A 230 -5.48 10.41 6.39
C LEU A 230 -5.44 8.90 6.69
N SER A 231 -4.29 8.27 6.49
CA SER A 231 -4.13 6.84 6.80
C SER A 231 -4.22 6.56 8.30
N LYS A 232 -3.78 7.49 9.16
CA LYS A 232 -4.00 7.42 10.60
C LYS A 232 -5.49 7.48 10.94
N ILE A 233 -6.26 8.40 10.35
CA ILE A 233 -7.70 8.52 10.57
C ILE A 233 -8.41 7.22 10.15
N ASN A 234 -8.09 6.70 8.96
CA ASN A 234 -8.66 5.44 8.45
C ASN A 234 -8.31 4.26 9.37
N ALA A 235 -7.05 4.16 9.82
CA ALA A 235 -6.62 3.13 10.76
C ALA A 235 -7.39 3.19 12.09
N ILE A 236 -7.62 4.39 12.64
CA ILE A 236 -8.41 4.59 13.86
C ILE A 236 -9.87 4.18 13.65
N GLN A 237 -10.47 4.57 12.52
CA GLN A 237 -11.85 4.17 12.16
C GLN A 237 -11.98 2.64 12.05
N CYS A 238 -10.94 1.99 11.57
CA CYS A 238 -10.85 0.52 11.50
C CYS A 238 -10.48 -0.15 12.84
N GLY A 239 -10.39 0.61 13.93
CA GLY A 239 -10.22 0.08 15.29
C GLY A 239 -8.77 -0.12 15.74
N ILE A 240 -7.77 0.36 14.99
CA ILE A 240 -6.39 0.40 15.46
C ILE A 240 -6.26 1.50 16.51
N SER A 241 -5.66 1.17 17.65
CA SER A 241 -5.47 2.15 18.72
C SER A 241 -4.52 3.26 18.26
N GLU A 242 -4.88 4.51 18.52
CA GLU A 242 -4.07 5.68 18.12
C GLU A 242 -2.61 5.59 18.58
N LYS A 243 -2.36 5.04 19.79
CA LYS A 243 -1.00 4.85 20.34
C LYS A 243 -0.13 3.88 19.53
N GLN A 244 -0.73 3.04 18.70
CA GLN A 244 -0.02 2.11 17.82
C GLN A 244 0.32 2.75 16.47
N ILE A 245 -0.21 3.93 16.15
CA ILE A 245 -0.05 4.54 14.84
C ILE A 245 1.00 5.63 14.92
N VAL A 246 2.02 5.54 14.07
CA VAL A 246 3.06 6.55 13.93
C VAL A 246 3.02 7.07 12.50
N VAL A 247 2.78 8.37 12.32
CA VAL A 247 2.78 9.01 11.00
C VAL A 247 4.21 9.31 10.61
N VAL A 248 4.73 8.57 9.63
CA VAL A 248 6.13 8.61 9.21
C VAL A 248 6.35 9.09 7.78
N GLY A 249 5.26 9.36 7.06
CA GLY A 249 5.33 9.73 5.65
C GLY A 249 5.48 8.53 4.72
N PRO A 250 5.40 8.74 3.40
CA PRO A 250 5.47 7.69 2.39
C PRO A 250 6.87 7.04 2.33
N MET A 251 6.92 5.72 2.55
CA MET A 251 8.16 4.91 2.51
C MET A 251 9.02 5.11 1.25
N LYS A 252 8.39 5.36 0.10
CA LYS A 252 9.11 5.61 -1.16
C LYS A 252 10.01 6.84 -1.11
N TYR A 253 9.69 7.81 -0.27
CA TYR A 253 10.44 9.05 -0.12
C TYR A 253 11.15 9.13 1.24
N ALA A 254 11.30 8.01 1.95
CA ALA A 254 12.02 7.97 3.22
C ALA A 254 13.46 8.47 3.04
N GLY A 255 13.81 9.55 3.75
CA GLY A 255 15.12 10.21 3.68
C GLY A 255 15.33 11.17 2.51
N PHE A 256 14.32 11.39 1.66
CA PHE A 256 14.40 12.36 0.57
C PHE A 256 14.00 13.75 1.07
N GLN A 257 14.70 14.76 0.57
CA GLN A 257 14.36 16.16 0.77
C GLN A 257 14.05 16.79 -0.57
N PHE A 258 12.90 17.47 -0.63
CA PHE A 258 12.46 18.23 -1.80
C PHE A 258 12.44 19.70 -1.47
N GLU A 259 12.54 20.56 -2.47
CA GLU A 259 12.42 22.02 -2.36
C GLU A 259 11.37 22.49 -3.37
N TYR A 260 10.61 23.53 -3.01
CA TYR A 260 9.77 24.22 -4.00
C TYR A 260 10.66 24.90 -5.02
N GLU A 261 10.22 24.93 -6.27
CA GLU A 261 10.89 25.75 -7.27
C GLU A 261 10.79 27.23 -6.92
N LYS A 262 11.77 28.02 -7.36
CA LYS A 262 11.84 29.47 -7.05
C LYS A 262 11.21 30.33 -8.14
N THR A 263 10.40 29.73 -9.02
CA THR A 263 9.81 30.40 -10.18
C THR A 263 8.30 30.34 -10.13
N ASN A 264 7.65 31.47 -10.43
CA ASN A 264 6.20 31.58 -10.60
C ASN A 264 5.77 31.42 -12.06
N VAL A 265 6.70 31.03 -12.95
CA VAL A 265 6.38 30.74 -14.35
C VAL A 265 5.64 29.40 -14.42
N LEU A 266 4.31 29.48 -14.42
CA LEU A 266 3.42 28.34 -14.62
C LEU A 266 3.00 28.28 -16.09
N SER A 267 3.75 27.57 -16.91
CA SER A 267 3.56 27.46 -18.38
C SER A 267 3.16 26.06 -18.85
N LYS A 268 3.28 25.06 -17.98
CA LYS A 268 3.03 23.65 -18.28
C LYS A 268 2.15 23.02 -17.21
N ILE A 269 1.04 22.43 -17.65
CA ILE A 269 0.10 21.73 -16.78
C ILE A 269 0.28 20.22 -16.90
N GLY A 270 0.41 19.55 -15.75
CA GLY A 270 0.44 18.10 -15.65
C GLY A 270 -0.93 17.55 -15.27
N ILE A 271 -1.58 16.85 -16.19
CA ILE A 271 -2.93 16.29 -16.03
C ILE A 271 -2.80 14.80 -15.72
N VAL A 272 -3.23 14.38 -14.53
CA VAL A 272 -3.17 12.96 -14.11
C VAL A 272 -4.55 12.33 -14.18
N PHE A 273 -4.72 11.35 -15.07
CA PHE A 273 -5.93 10.55 -15.13
C PHE A 273 -5.97 9.49 -14.04
N ASP A 274 -7.16 9.31 -13.48
CA ASP A 274 -7.48 8.28 -12.53
C ASP A 274 -7.96 6.99 -13.25
N GLY A 275 -8.20 5.92 -12.48
CA GLY A 275 -8.61 4.61 -12.98
C GLY A 275 -9.86 4.63 -13.88
N LEU A 276 -10.13 3.49 -14.53
CA LEU A 276 -11.20 3.36 -15.54
C LEU A 276 -12.58 3.85 -15.05
N ASP A 277 -12.89 3.64 -13.78
CA ASP A 277 -14.18 4.01 -13.19
C ASP A 277 -14.40 5.54 -13.11
N ASN A 278 -13.34 6.33 -13.30
CA ASN A 278 -13.33 7.79 -13.23
C ASN A 278 -13.31 8.47 -14.61
N PHE A 279 -13.66 7.76 -15.69
CA PHE A 279 -13.62 8.29 -17.06
C PHE A 279 -14.28 9.67 -17.22
N LYS A 280 -15.47 9.87 -16.64
CA LYS A 280 -16.21 11.14 -16.74
C LYS A 280 -15.46 12.29 -16.05
N ASN A 281 -14.90 12.04 -14.87
CA ASN A 281 -14.14 13.04 -14.11
C ASN A 281 -12.82 13.36 -14.81
N ASN A 282 -12.13 12.36 -15.36
CA ASN A 282 -10.95 12.57 -16.20
C ASN A 282 -11.25 13.48 -17.39
N LEU A 283 -12.39 13.25 -18.07
CA LEU A 283 -12.78 14.04 -19.24
C LEU A 283 -13.15 15.48 -18.87
N ALA A 284 -13.93 15.70 -17.80
CA ALA A 284 -14.30 17.04 -17.35
C ALA A 284 -13.06 17.87 -16.92
N MET A 285 -12.11 17.21 -16.25
CA MET A 285 -10.83 17.81 -15.88
C MET A 285 -9.98 18.15 -17.11
N LEU A 286 -9.89 17.26 -18.10
CA LEU A 286 -9.19 17.50 -19.37
C LEU A 286 -9.78 18.71 -20.12
N GLN A 287 -11.11 18.76 -20.24
CA GLN A 287 -11.80 19.85 -20.92
C GLN A 287 -11.54 21.20 -20.25
N SER A 288 -11.58 21.24 -18.91
CA SER A 288 -11.25 22.44 -18.15
C SER A 288 -9.80 22.86 -18.39
N ALA A 289 -8.86 21.91 -18.39
CA ALA A 289 -7.46 22.18 -18.66
C ALA A 289 -7.20 22.71 -20.08
N HIS A 290 -7.87 22.18 -21.10
CA HIS A 290 -7.75 22.66 -22.48
C HIS A 290 -8.22 24.11 -22.63
N GLN A 291 -9.36 24.48 -22.03
CA GLN A 291 -9.87 25.86 -22.06
C GLN A 291 -8.88 26.84 -21.42
N VAL A 292 -8.36 26.50 -20.24
CA VAL A 292 -7.38 27.34 -19.55
C VAL A 292 -6.05 27.36 -20.29
N ALA A 293 -5.64 26.27 -20.92
CA ALA A 293 -4.41 26.21 -21.71
C ALA A 293 -4.46 27.09 -22.96
N GLU A 294 -5.62 27.18 -23.61
CA GLU A 294 -5.84 28.10 -24.73
C GLU A 294 -5.78 29.56 -24.28
N HIS A 295 -6.45 29.92 -23.18
CA HIS A 295 -6.48 31.30 -22.67
C HIS A 295 -5.14 31.77 -22.10
N LEU A 296 -4.42 30.90 -21.39
CA LEU A 296 -3.18 31.25 -20.67
C LEU A 296 -1.90 30.78 -21.37
N GLU A 297 -2.02 30.31 -22.62
CA GLU A 297 -0.93 29.77 -23.47
C GLU A 297 -0.12 28.66 -22.77
N LEU A 298 -0.80 27.71 -22.11
CA LEU A 298 -0.17 26.59 -21.41
C LEU A 298 0.07 25.39 -22.32
N LYS A 299 1.08 24.58 -21.99
CA LYS A 299 1.27 23.25 -22.58
C LYS A 299 0.71 22.15 -21.68
N CYS A 300 -0.12 21.29 -22.25
CA CYS A 300 -0.71 20.15 -21.55
C CYS A 300 0.15 18.90 -21.65
N TYR A 301 0.50 18.34 -20.50
CA TYR A 301 1.15 17.05 -20.35
C TYR A 301 0.19 16.08 -19.67
N ILE A 302 -0.07 14.92 -20.27
CA ILE A 302 -1.11 13.99 -19.80
C ILE A 302 -0.47 12.68 -19.39
N ARG A 303 -0.78 12.24 -18.17
CA ARG A 303 -0.42 10.92 -17.64
C ARG A 303 -1.66 10.05 -17.49
N PHE A 304 -1.74 8.99 -18.30
CA PHE A 304 -2.80 7.98 -18.21
C PHE A 304 -2.61 7.06 -16.99
N HIS A 305 -3.71 6.64 -16.36
CA HIS A 305 -3.66 5.50 -15.43
C HIS A 305 -3.37 4.21 -16.22
N PRO A 306 -2.59 3.24 -15.71
CA PRO A 306 -2.29 2.00 -16.43
C PRO A 306 -3.50 1.17 -16.86
N SER A 307 -4.66 1.39 -16.23
CA SER A 307 -5.91 0.72 -16.62
C SER A 307 -6.65 1.42 -17.75
N ASN A 308 -6.38 2.70 -18.03
CA ASN A 308 -7.09 3.43 -19.07
C ASN A 308 -6.62 2.99 -20.47
N LYS A 309 -7.56 2.90 -21.42
CA LYS A 309 -7.25 2.64 -22.83
C LYS A 309 -7.19 3.96 -23.59
N ARG A 310 -6.07 4.23 -24.28
CA ARG A 310 -5.87 5.52 -24.96
C ARG A 310 -6.88 5.77 -26.07
N GLU A 311 -7.31 4.70 -26.73
CA GLU A 311 -8.26 4.74 -27.84
C GLU A 311 -9.61 5.33 -27.39
N GLU A 312 -9.99 5.13 -26.13
CA GLU A 312 -11.23 5.68 -25.55
C GLU A 312 -11.14 7.20 -25.36
N TYR A 313 -9.92 7.74 -25.23
CA TYR A 313 -9.67 9.17 -25.02
C TYR A 313 -9.25 9.90 -26.29
N ALA A 314 -8.81 9.19 -27.34
CA ALA A 314 -8.19 9.76 -28.54
C ALA A 314 -8.97 10.91 -29.18
N LYS A 315 -10.30 10.84 -29.18
CA LYS A 315 -11.18 11.89 -29.75
C LYS A 315 -11.32 13.16 -28.89
N TYR A 316 -10.81 13.14 -27.68
CA TYR A 316 -10.83 14.27 -26.73
C TYR A 316 -9.46 14.90 -26.53
N LEU A 317 -8.40 14.30 -27.08
CA LEU A 317 -7.05 14.83 -27.02
C LEU A 317 -6.87 15.91 -28.09
N SER A 318 -6.11 16.95 -27.74
CA SER A 318 -5.63 17.97 -28.68
C SER A 318 -4.34 17.49 -29.35
N ASP A 319 -4.09 17.93 -30.59
CA ASP A 319 -2.82 17.67 -31.30
C ASP A 319 -1.61 18.29 -30.57
N THR A 320 -1.86 19.22 -29.65
CA THR A 320 -0.84 19.88 -28.82
C THR A 320 -0.57 19.17 -27.50
N ASP A 321 -1.37 18.16 -27.15
CA ASP A 321 -1.18 17.39 -25.91
C ASP A 321 0.07 16.52 -25.98
N VAL A 322 0.86 16.53 -24.91
CA VAL A 322 2.02 15.65 -24.77
C VAL A 322 1.67 14.49 -23.84
N ILE A 323 1.63 13.28 -24.39
CA ILE A 323 1.38 12.07 -23.59
C ILE A 323 2.68 11.60 -22.93
N CYS A 324 2.70 11.54 -21.60
CA CYS A 324 3.85 11.07 -20.83
C CYS A 324 3.57 9.69 -20.25
N ASP A 325 4.34 8.68 -20.68
CA ASP A 325 4.22 7.32 -20.15
C ASP A 325 5.17 7.05 -18.99
N ASP A 326 6.36 7.64 -19.04
CA ASP A 326 7.32 7.53 -17.96
C ASP A 326 6.91 8.45 -16.81
N LEU A 327 6.69 7.84 -15.64
CA LEU A 327 6.26 8.58 -14.46
C LEU A 327 7.34 9.55 -13.98
N LYS A 328 8.61 9.15 -14.00
CA LYS A 328 9.70 10.01 -13.48
C LYS A 328 9.88 11.24 -14.36
N GLU A 329 9.76 11.07 -15.67
CA GLU A 329 9.79 12.16 -16.63
C GLU A 329 8.61 13.11 -16.41
N PHE A 330 7.39 12.58 -16.31
CA PHE A 330 6.19 13.38 -16.03
C PHE A 330 6.27 14.17 -14.72
N GLU A 331 6.90 13.62 -13.67
CA GLU A 331 7.06 14.30 -12.37
C GLU A 331 8.07 15.46 -12.40
N MET A 332 8.77 15.68 -13.51
CA MET A 332 9.78 16.74 -13.64
C MET A 332 9.44 17.80 -14.70
N ILE A 333 8.53 17.52 -15.64
CA ILE A 333 8.28 18.44 -16.77
C ILE A 333 7.28 19.56 -16.44
N PRO A 334 6.08 19.27 -15.89
CA PRO A 334 5.07 20.28 -15.60
C PRO A 334 5.48 21.21 -14.46
N ASP A 335 4.99 22.45 -14.54
CA ASP A 335 5.23 23.48 -13.52
C ASP A 335 4.20 23.33 -12.37
N PHE A 336 2.99 22.84 -12.69
CA PHE A 336 1.96 22.47 -11.72
C PHE A 336 1.13 21.29 -12.21
N TYR A 337 0.38 20.68 -11.30
CA TYR A 337 -0.39 19.46 -11.56
C TYR A 337 -1.87 19.64 -11.23
N ILE A 338 -2.71 18.91 -11.97
CA ILE A 338 -4.12 18.73 -11.64
C ILE A 338 -4.47 17.25 -11.55
N THR A 339 -5.24 16.90 -10.53
CA THR A 339 -5.58 15.51 -10.21
C THR A 339 -7.00 15.41 -9.66
N PHE A 340 -7.68 14.27 -9.84
CA PHE A 340 -8.95 14.00 -9.15
C PHE A 340 -8.74 13.35 -7.77
N ILE A 341 -8.80 12.01 -7.66
CA ILE A 341 -8.61 11.28 -6.38
C ILE A 341 -7.36 10.38 -6.39
N SER A 342 -6.41 10.69 -7.28
CA SER A 342 -5.19 9.91 -7.44
C SER A 342 -4.22 10.11 -6.27
N THR A 343 -3.50 9.05 -5.89
CA THR A 343 -2.36 9.13 -4.97
C THR A 343 -1.26 10.08 -5.48
N MET A 344 -1.23 10.36 -6.78
CA MET A 344 -0.35 11.37 -7.38
C MET A 344 -0.53 12.76 -6.75
N TYR A 345 -1.74 13.08 -6.26
CA TYR A 345 -1.99 14.32 -5.52
C TYR A 345 -1.08 14.43 -4.30
N THR A 346 -1.10 13.40 -3.44
CA THR A 346 -0.26 13.35 -2.24
C THR A 346 1.23 13.29 -2.58
N ASP A 347 1.58 12.66 -3.71
CA ASP A 347 2.97 12.55 -4.15
C ASP A 347 3.55 13.89 -4.59
N MET A 348 2.79 14.66 -5.35
CA MET A 348 3.20 15.99 -5.82
C MET A 348 3.31 16.97 -4.65
N LEU A 349 2.38 16.94 -3.69
CA LEU A 349 2.49 17.70 -2.45
C LEU A 349 3.75 17.33 -1.66
N PHE A 350 4.02 16.04 -1.49
CA PHE A 350 5.24 15.59 -0.79
C PHE A 350 6.51 16.10 -1.48
N LYS A 351 6.52 16.05 -2.82
CA LYS A 351 7.62 16.51 -3.67
C LYS A 351 7.73 18.02 -3.80
N LYS A 352 6.91 18.80 -3.09
CA LYS A 352 6.91 20.27 -3.17
C LYS A 352 6.62 20.78 -4.59
N ARG A 353 5.68 20.12 -5.27
CA ARG A 353 5.12 20.58 -6.54
C ARG A 353 3.78 21.24 -6.29
N ILE A 354 3.49 22.32 -7.02
CA ILE A 354 2.17 22.96 -6.97
C ILE A 354 1.16 22.01 -7.58
N THR A 355 0.10 21.72 -6.84
CA THR A 355 -0.94 20.81 -7.31
C THR A 355 -2.31 21.27 -6.85
N PHE A 356 -3.29 21.10 -7.73
CA PHE A 356 -4.68 21.46 -7.48
C PHE A 356 -5.58 20.26 -7.71
N ARG A 357 -6.63 20.15 -6.91
CA ARG A 357 -7.52 19.00 -6.97
C ARG A 357 -8.82 19.34 -7.68
N TYR A 358 -9.20 18.49 -8.62
CA TYR A 358 -10.52 18.55 -9.22
C TYR A 358 -11.57 18.13 -8.19
N ALA A 359 -12.52 19.01 -7.89
CA ALA A 359 -13.60 18.75 -6.95
C ALA A 359 -14.88 18.37 -7.70
N THR A 360 -15.56 17.35 -7.18
CA THR A 360 -16.90 16.95 -7.62
C THR A 360 -17.78 16.79 -6.38
N GLN A 361 -19.10 16.67 -6.60
CA GLN A 361 -20.03 16.31 -5.52
C GLN A 361 -19.92 14.83 -5.12
N GLU A 362 -19.08 14.04 -5.79
CA GLU A 362 -18.90 12.63 -5.49
C GLU A 362 -18.01 12.45 -4.23
N PRO A 363 -18.26 11.40 -3.42
CA PRO A 363 -17.39 11.08 -2.30
C PRO A 363 -15.93 10.91 -2.77
N ASN A 364 -15.02 11.66 -2.15
CA ASN A 364 -13.59 11.58 -2.44
C ASN A 364 -12.81 11.11 -1.21
N MET A 365 -11.57 10.66 -1.40
CA MET A 365 -10.73 10.19 -0.29
C MET A 365 -10.15 11.32 0.59
N PHE A 366 -10.40 12.58 0.24
CA PHE A 366 -9.79 13.78 0.82
C PHE A 366 -10.84 14.72 1.45
N THR A 367 -11.91 14.17 2.02
CA THR A 367 -13.11 14.93 2.46
C THR A 367 -12.88 16.00 3.51
N SER A 368 -11.71 16.04 4.14
CA SER A 368 -11.36 16.93 5.25
C SER A 368 -10.13 17.81 4.98
N LEU A 369 -9.59 17.81 3.76
CA LEU A 369 -8.44 18.65 3.43
C LEU A 369 -8.88 20.09 3.18
N THR A 370 -8.11 21.03 3.73
CA THR A 370 -8.23 22.45 3.42
C THR A 370 -7.31 22.75 2.23
N ASP A 371 -7.67 22.22 1.06
CA ASP A 371 -6.89 22.35 -0.16
C ASP A 371 -7.51 23.28 -1.20
N THR A 372 -6.67 23.78 -2.11
CA THR A 372 -7.14 24.55 -3.26
C THR A 372 -7.70 23.59 -4.31
N THR A 373 -9.01 23.69 -4.54
CA THR A 373 -9.74 22.88 -5.51
C THR A 373 -10.31 23.69 -6.66
N PHE A 374 -10.70 23.03 -7.74
CA PHE A 374 -11.46 23.61 -8.84
C PHE A 374 -12.48 22.59 -9.38
N SER A 375 -13.59 23.06 -9.93
CA SER A 375 -14.69 22.21 -10.44
C SER A 375 -14.99 22.43 -11.92
N ASN A 376 -14.42 23.49 -12.52
CA ASN A 376 -14.63 23.92 -13.90
C ASN A 376 -13.43 24.77 -14.38
N ALA A 377 -13.48 25.22 -15.64
CA ALA A 377 -12.42 26.01 -16.26
C ALA A 377 -12.21 27.38 -15.61
N ASP A 378 -13.28 28.11 -15.29
CA ASP A 378 -13.20 29.44 -14.67
C ASP A 378 -12.50 29.37 -13.31
N GLU A 379 -12.85 28.37 -12.49
CA GLU A 379 -12.20 28.13 -11.20
C GLU A 379 -10.73 27.71 -11.37
N LEU A 380 -10.42 26.87 -12.38
CA LEU A 380 -9.04 26.48 -12.67
C LEU A 380 -8.20 27.69 -13.12
N GLU A 381 -8.72 28.52 -14.01
CA GLU A 381 -8.07 29.74 -14.48
C GLU A 381 -7.78 30.69 -13.32
N ALA A 382 -8.78 30.94 -12.46
CA ALA A 382 -8.62 31.78 -11.27
C ALA A 382 -7.52 31.24 -10.33
N VAL A 383 -7.48 29.93 -10.10
CA VAL A 383 -6.46 29.28 -9.28
C VAL A 383 -5.05 29.42 -9.89
N VAL A 384 -4.92 29.24 -11.21
CA VAL A 384 -3.62 29.36 -11.91
C VAL A 384 -3.13 30.81 -11.94
N ILE A 385 -4.01 31.77 -12.22
CA ILE A 385 -3.67 33.20 -12.17
C ILE A 385 -3.23 33.59 -10.77
N ASN A 386 -3.98 33.21 -9.74
CA ASN A 386 -3.61 33.48 -8.35
C ASN A 386 -2.26 32.84 -7.99
N ALA A 387 -1.96 31.63 -8.47
CA ALA A 387 -0.67 31.00 -8.24
C ALA A 387 0.49 31.72 -8.95
N ARG A 388 0.26 32.35 -10.10
CA ARG A 388 1.27 33.17 -10.81
C ARG A 388 1.51 34.51 -10.10
N GLU A 389 0.43 35.19 -9.71
CA GLU A 389 0.47 36.55 -9.15
C GLU A 389 0.80 36.57 -7.64
N ASN A 390 0.24 35.63 -6.88
CA ASN A 390 0.39 35.51 -5.42
C ASN A 390 1.12 34.20 -5.05
N TYR A 391 2.23 33.93 -5.74
CA TYR A 391 2.97 32.66 -5.61
C TYR A 391 3.35 32.30 -4.17
N ALA A 392 3.81 33.27 -3.38
CA ALA A 392 4.19 33.04 -1.98
C ALA A 392 2.99 32.61 -1.12
N GLU A 393 1.82 33.20 -1.33
CA GLU A 393 0.58 32.83 -0.62
C GLU A 393 0.08 31.46 -1.07
N CYS A 394 0.16 31.17 -2.38
CA CYS A 394 -0.14 29.84 -2.92
C CYS A 394 0.75 28.78 -2.27
N LEU A 395 2.07 29.01 -2.18
CA LEU A 395 3.00 28.11 -1.50
C LEU A 395 2.66 27.95 -0.01
N ALA A 396 2.31 29.03 0.69
CA ALA A 396 1.90 28.96 2.09
C ALA A 396 0.66 28.06 2.25
N GLY A 397 -0.33 28.17 1.36
CA GLY A 397 -1.49 27.28 1.33
C GLY A 397 -1.11 25.81 1.10
N GLN A 398 -0.24 25.54 0.11
CA GLN A 398 0.25 24.19 -0.19
C GLN A 398 1.02 23.57 0.99
N ILE A 399 1.76 24.38 1.76
CA ILE A 399 2.44 23.94 2.99
C ILE A 399 1.43 23.54 4.05
N VAL A 400 0.36 24.32 4.26
CA VAL A 400 -0.71 23.98 5.22
C VAL A 400 -1.37 22.67 4.84
N THR A 401 -1.82 22.51 3.59
CA THR A 401 -2.41 21.25 3.11
C THR A 401 -1.46 20.06 3.29
N ARG A 402 -0.17 20.25 3.01
CA ARG A 402 0.84 19.22 3.23
C ARG A 402 0.99 18.84 4.71
N GLN A 403 0.96 19.81 5.62
CA GLN A 403 1.03 19.56 7.06
C GLN A 403 -0.23 18.84 7.56
N GLU A 404 -1.40 19.13 6.99
CA GLU A 404 -2.63 18.35 7.26
C GLU A 404 -2.48 16.89 6.83
N ILE A 405 -1.85 16.63 5.67
CA ILE A 405 -1.69 15.27 5.15
C ILE A 405 -0.55 14.52 5.85
N PHE A 406 0.59 15.13 6.11
CA PHE A 406 1.81 14.43 6.55
C PHE A 406 2.26 14.79 7.98
N GLY A 407 1.54 15.68 8.66
CA GLY A 407 1.89 16.21 9.98
C GLY A 407 2.88 17.38 9.90
N ALA A 408 3.16 18.00 11.06
CA ALA A 408 3.96 19.23 11.17
C ALA A 408 5.41 19.10 10.67
N ASP A 409 6.01 17.91 10.76
CA ASP A 409 7.35 17.61 10.24
C ASP A 409 7.31 17.12 8.77
N GLU A 410 6.14 17.09 8.15
CA GLU A 410 5.92 16.84 6.72
C GLU A 410 6.45 15.46 6.25
N GLY A 411 6.52 14.49 7.17
CA GLY A 411 7.09 13.16 6.92
C GLY A 411 8.62 13.14 6.74
N VAL A 412 9.28 14.29 6.69
CA VAL A 412 10.74 14.36 6.49
C VAL A 412 11.45 13.90 7.77
N ASN A 413 12.37 12.95 7.62
CA ASN A 413 13.14 12.32 8.71
C ASN A 413 12.31 11.55 9.76
N GLN A 414 11.00 11.39 9.59
CA GLN A 414 10.17 10.73 10.61
C GLN A 414 10.54 9.26 10.82
N TYR A 415 10.88 8.55 9.75
CA TYR A 415 11.44 7.20 9.87
C TYR A 415 12.70 7.17 10.72
N GLN A 416 13.63 8.11 10.53
CA GLN A 416 14.85 8.21 11.33
C GLN A 416 14.53 8.50 12.80
N LYS A 417 13.61 9.44 13.07
CA LYS A 417 13.14 9.74 14.44
C LYS A 417 12.54 8.49 15.10
N PHE A 418 11.64 7.79 14.40
CA PHE A 418 11.03 6.56 14.88
C PHE A 418 12.09 5.51 15.23
N PHE A 419 12.98 5.16 14.29
CA PHE A 419 13.98 4.11 14.53
C PHE A 419 15.01 4.48 15.60
N LYS A 420 15.32 5.77 15.78
CA LYS A 420 16.21 6.23 16.85
C LYS A 420 15.58 6.03 18.22
N VAL A 421 14.35 6.52 18.42
CA VAL A 421 13.64 6.41 19.71
C VAL A 421 13.25 4.96 20.00
N TRP A 422 12.80 4.23 18.98
CA TRP A 422 12.51 2.81 19.09
C TRP A 422 13.76 1.99 19.41
N GLY A 423 14.97 2.51 19.11
CA GLY A 423 16.26 1.92 19.45
C GLY A 423 16.67 2.04 20.92
N GLU A 424 16.11 2.99 21.66
CA GLU A 424 16.52 3.35 23.04
C GLU A 424 15.68 2.68 24.14
N SER A 425 14.60 1.97 23.76
CA SER A 425 13.83 1.03 24.59
C SER A 425 14.24 -0.41 24.34
#